data_AF-A0A447U006-F1
#
_entry.id   AF-A0A447U006-F1
#
_cell.length_a   1.000
_cell.length_b   1.000
_cell.length_c   1.000
_cell.angle_alpha   90.00
_cell.angle_beta   90.00
_cell.angle_gamma   90.00
#
_symmetry.space_group_name_H-M   'P 1'
#
loop_
_entity.id
_entity.type
_entity.pdbx_description
1 polymer ?
#
loop_
_entity_poly.entity_id
_entity_poly.type
_entity_poly.pdbx_seq_one_letter_code
_entity_poly.pdbx_strand_id
1 'polypeptide(L)' 'MGSWSAAGVANQSVTVLAGIQNAVGDGAKILYAKGANITNDKDIVDFLNLYEEAVKIDPRSPQAMD' A
#
# COMPACT_ATOMS: atom_id res chain seq x y z
N MET A 1 2.65 7.27 -6.47
CA MET A 1 3.53 7.88 -7.49
C MET A 1 4.53 8.89 -6.91
N GLY A 2 4.49 9.19 -5.61
CA GLY A 2 5.32 10.23 -5.00
C GLY A 2 4.60 11.58 -4.97
N SER A 3 5.12 12.51 -4.17
CA SER A 3 4.65 13.91 -4.15
C SER A 3 4.85 14.58 -5.50
N TRP A 4 4.06 15.62 -5.80
CA TRP A 4 4.18 16.40 -7.03
C TRP A 4 3.98 15.57 -8.32
N SER A 5 3.06 14.60 -8.29
CA SER A 5 2.77 13.72 -9.44
C SER A 5 1.95 14.36 -10.57
N ALA A 6 1.78 15.70 -10.55
CA ALA A 6 0.99 16.46 -11.52
C ALA A 6 -0.41 15.85 -11.75
N ALA A 7 -0.81 15.64 -13.00
CA ALA A 7 -2.08 15.02 -13.37
C ALA A 7 -2.04 13.47 -13.36
N GLY A 8 -1.03 12.86 -12.73
CA GLY A 8 -0.91 11.41 -12.64
C GLY A 8 -2.05 10.76 -11.88
N VAL A 9 -2.57 9.64 -12.40
CA VAL A 9 -3.66 8.89 -11.77
C VAL A 9 -3.08 7.68 -11.05
N ALA A 10 -3.17 7.64 -9.71
CA ALA A 10 -2.54 6.60 -8.89
C ALA A 10 -2.90 5.16 -9.31
N ASN A 11 -4.18 4.93 -9.67
CA ASN A 11 -4.67 3.62 -10.12
C ASN A 11 -4.11 3.14 -11.45
N GLN A 12 -3.39 3.98 -12.20
CA GLN A 12 -2.69 3.59 -13.44
C GLN A 12 -1.23 3.16 -13.17
N SER A 13 -0.77 3.17 -11.92
CA SER A 13 0.59 2.72 -11.55
C SER A 13 0.69 1.20 -11.42
N VAL A 14 1.84 0.64 -11.81
CA VAL A 14 2.21 -0.74 -11.45
C VAL A 14 2.80 -0.74 -10.04
N THR A 15 2.13 -1.41 -9.10
CA THR A 15 2.66 -1.60 -7.74
C THR A 15 3.83 -2.57 -7.74
N VAL A 16 4.63 -2.59 -6.67
CA VAL A 16 5.72 -3.57 -6.52
C VAL A 16 5.19 -5.01 -6.60
N LEU A 17 4.08 -5.31 -5.90
CA LEU A 17 3.46 -6.64 -5.93
C LEU A 17 3.02 -7.02 -7.35
N ALA A 18 2.35 -6.11 -8.07
CA ALA A 18 1.93 -6.34 -9.45
C ALA A 18 3.13 -6.52 -10.40
N GLY A 19 4.19 -5.74 -10.22
CA GLY A 19 5.44 -5.90 -10.98
C GLY A 19 6.08 -7.27 -10.77
N ILE A 20 6.11 -7.76 -9.52
CA ILE A 20 6.60 -9.11 -9.20
C ILE A 20 5.70 -10.17 -9.84
N GLN A 21 4.37 -10.05 -9.72
CA GLN A 21 3.40 -10.94 -10.36
C GLN A 21 3.62 -11.03 -11.87
N ASN A 22 3.78 -9.89 -12.53
CA ASN A 22 4.05 -9.82 -13.96
C ASN A 22 5.39 -10.47 -14.35
N ALA A 23 6.41 -10.33 -13.51
CA ALA A 23 7.74 -10.87 -13.78
C ALA A 23 7.80 -12.40 -13.64
N VAL A 24 7.09 -12.98 -12.67
CA VAL A 24 7.14 -14.44 -12.43
C VAL A 24 6.09 -15.22 -13.23
N GLY A 25 5.00 -14.57 -13.65
CA GLY A 25 3.89 -15.25 -14.33
C GLY A 25 3.40 -16.47 -13.54
N ASP A 26 3.23 -17.59 -14.24
CA ASP A 26 2.83 -18.87 -13.62
C ASP A 26 4.02 -19.65 -13.02
N GLY A 27 5.24 -19.12 -13.11
CA GLY A 27 6.46 -19.79 -12.66
C GLY A 27 6.66 -19.82 -11.14
N ALA A 28 5.86 -19.07 -10.38
CA ALA A 28 5.94 -19.06 -8.92
C ALA A 28 4.58 -18.75 -8.28
N LYS A 29 4.38 -19.24 -7.06
CA LYS A 29 3.27 -18.83 -6.19
C LYS A 29 3.70 -17.67 -5.32
N ILE A 30 2.99 -16.55 -5.39
CA ILE A 30 3.22 -15.38 -4.53
C ILE A 30 2.29 -15.46 -3.31
N LEU A 31 2.88 -15.41 -2.12
CA LEU A 31 2.17 -15.22 -0.86
C LEU A 31 2.37 -13.77 -0.42
N TYR A 32 1.27 -13.08 -0.09
CA TYR A 32 1.30 -11.67 0.30
C TYR A 32 0.61 -11.47 1.63
N ALA A 33 1.30 -10.74 2.51
CA ALA A 33 0.83 -10.29 3.81
C ALA A 33 1.12 -8.79 3.91
N LYS A 34 0.18 -8.01 4.46
CA LYS A 34 0.40 -6.57 4.69
C LYS A 34 1.48 -6.36 5.77
N GLY A 35 1.50 -7.24 6.78
CA GLY A 35 2.43 -7.22 7.91
C GLY A 35 2.15 -6.11 8.92
N ALA A 36 2.07 -4.85 8.48
CA ALA A 36 1.75 -3.71 9.34
C ALA A 36 1.13 -2.56 8.55
N ASN A 37 0.54 -1.60 9.26
CA ASN A 37 0.25 -0.29 8.68
C ASN A 37 1.55 0.51 8.49
N ILE A 38 1.53 1.52 7.62
CA ILE A 38 2.68 2.42 7.44
C ILE A 38 3.04 3.16 8.74
N THR A 39 2.02 3.43 9.56
CA THR A 39 2.10 3.88 10.94
C THR A 39 0.80 3.50 11.65
N ASN A 40 0.85 3.34 12.97
CA ASN A 40 -0.33 3.15 13.83
C ASN A 40 -0.59 4.39 14.69
N ASP A 41 0.23 5.45 14.57
CA ASP A 41 0.01 6.72 15.23
C ASP A 41 -1.18 7.44 14.58
N LYS A 42 -2.24 7.64 15.36
CA LYS A 42 -3.48 8.23 14.86
C LYS A 42 -3.28 9.66 14.36
N ASP A 43 -2.47 10.47 15.02
CA ASP A 43 -2.29 11.87 14.64
C ASP A 43 -1.56 11.97 13.29
N ILE A 44 -0.61 11.05 13.04
CA ILE A 44 0.07 10.94 11.74
C ILE A 44 -0.91 10.45 10.66
N VAL A 45 -1.75 9.46 10.95
CA VAL A 45 -2.76 8.98 9.98
C VAL A 45 -3.74 10.10 9.64
N ASP A 46 -4.25 10.80 10.64
CA ASP A 46 -5.18 11.93 10.45
C ASP A 46 -4.51 13.04 9.62
N PHE A 47 -3.23 13.33 9.89
CA PHE A 47 -2.45 14.28 9.09
C PHE A 47 -2.31 13.82 7.63
N LEU A 48 -1.95 12.57 7.38
CA LEU A 48 -1.76 12.02 6.03
C LEU A 48 -3.07 11.96 5.25
N ASN A 49 -4.19 11.74 5.94
CA ASN A 49 -5.52 11.61 5.33
C ASN A 49 -6.36 12.89 5.36
N LEU A 50 -5.77 14.05 5.69
CA LEU A 50 -6.51 15.29 5.92
C LEU A 50 -7.34 15.76 4.73
N TYR A 51 -6.84 15.55 3.50
CA TYR A 51 -7.47 16.04 2.26
C TYR A 51 -8.07 14.91 1.41
N GLU A 52 -7.47 13.73 1.45
CA GLU A 52 -7.87 12.52 0.72
C GLU A 52 -7.44 11.29 1.52
N GLU A 53 -7.99 10.11 1.23
CA GLU A 53 -7.50 8.86 1.85
C GLU A 53 -6.19 8.42 1.18
N ALA A 54 -5.08 9.04 1.59
CA ALA A 54 -3.74 8.73 1.08
C ALA A 54 -3.17 7.42 1.66
N VAL A 55 -3.55 7.07 2.90
CA VAL A 55 -3.14 5.83 3.57
C VAL A 55 -4.34 5.11 4.17
N LYS A 56 -4.46 3.81 3.90
CA LYS A 56 -5.52 2.96 4.45
C LYS A 56 -5.02 2.14 5.63
N ILE A 57 -5.74 2.26 6.76
CA ILE A 57 -5.46 1.52 7.98
C ILE A 57 -6.21 0.20 7.98
N ASP A 58 -5.47 -0.89 8.21
CA ASP A 58 -6.06 -2.18 8.57
C ASP A 58 -6.22 -2.20 10.10
N PRO A 59 -7.41 -2.52 10.63
CA PRO A 59 -7.68 -2.45 12.06
C PRO A 59 -7.03 -3.59 12.87
N ARG A 60 -6.51 -4.63 12.20
CA ARG A 60 -5.84 -5.75 12.88
C ARG A 60 -4.51 -5.31 13.49
N SER A 61 -4.02 -6.07 14.47
CA SER A 61 -2.62 -5.92 14.92
C SER A 61 -1.66 -6.49 13.87
N PRO A 62 -0.39 -6.06 13.84
CA PRO A 62 0.62 -6.63 12.94
C PRO A 62 0.69 -8.16 12.99
N GLN A 63 0.64 -8.75 14.19
CA GLN A 63 0.68 -10.21 14.39
C GLN A 63 -0.53 -10.95 13.80
N ALA A 64 -1.65 -10.24 13.59
CA ALA A 64 -2.84 -10.78 12.94
C ALA A 64 -2.88 -10.49 11.42
N MET A 65 -1.81 -9.89 10.87
CA MET A 65 -1.62 -9.64 9.44
C MET A 65 -0.55 -10.55 8.80
N ASP A 66 -0.03 -11.52 9.54
CA ASP A 66 0.91 -12.55 9.07
C ASP A 66 0.25 -13.60 8.16
#